data_AF-Q7P629-F1
#
_entry.id   AF-Q7P629-F1
#
_cell.length_a   1.000
_cell.length_b   1.000
_cell.length_c   1.000
_cell.angle_alpha   90.00
_cell.angle_beta   90.00
_cell.angle_gamma   90.00
#
_symmetry.space_group_name_H-M   'P 1'
#
loop_
_entity.id
_entity.type
_entity.pdbx_description
1 polymer ?
#
loop_
_entity_poly.entity_id
_entity_poly.type
_entity_poly.pdbx_seq_one_letter_code
_entity_poly.pdbx_strand_id
1 'polypeptide(L)'
;MKVNYDLKMEEILKEVSESGKKKRLLIHSCCGPCSSSVLEYLKDYFKIDIYYYNPNITFDYEYWARMAEQKEMLKKLDYDMNVIEGVYNPKEDFFEKIKGLENEKEGGQRCYSCYDIRIGETAKKAKEEGYDFFSTVLSISPMKNVNYINEIGEKYLKNMTFHFYLQILKRKIDI
;
A
#
# COMPACT_ATOMS: atom_id res chain seq x y z
N MET A 1 17.22 7.77 17.25
CA MET A 1 17.14 6.30 17.17
C MET A 1 16.51 5.91 15.84
N LYS A 2 17.08 4.95 15.12
CA LYS A 2 16.49 4.40 13.89
C LYS A 2 15.37 3.45 14.30
N VAL A 3 14.15 3.67 13.82
CA VAL A 3 12.99 2.81 14.13
C VAL A 3 13.22 1.44 13.51
N ASN A 4 13.03 0.37 14.29
CA ASN A 4 13.02 -1.00 13.78
C ASN A 4 11.59 -1.38 13.40
N TYR A 5 11.33 -1.32 12.11
CA TYR A 5 10.01 -1.53 11.55
C TYR A 5 9.56 -3.00 11.54
N ASP A 6 10.52 -3.93 11.57
CA ASP A 6 10.21 -5.36 11.66
C ASP A 6 9.66 -5.72 13.04
N LEU A 7 10.27 -5.18 14.10
CA LEU A 7 9.78 -5.36 15.47
C LEU A 7 8.40 -4.73 15.65
N LYS A 8 8.20 -3.51 15.12
CA LYS A 8 6.89 -2.84 15.16
C LYS A 8 5.81 -3.66 14.44
N MET A 9 6.16 -4.30 13.32
CA MET A 9 5.24 -5.21 12.61
C MET A 9 4.89 -6.42 13.48
N GLU A 10 5.88 -7.07 14.11
CA GLU A 10 5.64 -8.23 14.98
C GLU A 10 4.75 -7.89 16.18
N GLU A 11 4.98 -6.74 16.81
CA GLU A 11 4.16 -6.25 17.92
C GLU A 11 2.69 -6.06 17.49
N ILE A 12 2.45 -5.45 16.33
CA ILE A 12 1.10 -5.27 15.78
C ILE A 12 0.45 -6.63 15.47
N LEU A 13 1.17 -7.55 14.80
CA LEU A 13 0.61 -8.86 14.47
C LEU A 13 0.25 -9.66 15.72
N LYS A 14 1.06 -9.55 16.77
CA LYS A 14 0.79 -10.15 18.07
C LYS A 14 -0.46 -9.54 18.71
N GLU A 15 -0.57 -8.22 18.75
CA GLU A 15 -1.74 -7.51 19.29
C GLU A 15 -3.02 -7.91 18.56
N VAL A 16 -2.99 -7.93 17.23
CA VAL A 16 -4.14 -8.32 16.39
C VAL A 16 -4.53 -9.77 16.66
N SER A 17 -3.57 -10.68 16.78
CA SER A 17 -3.80 -12.09 17.08
C SER A 17 -4.41 -12.28 18.48
N GLU A 18 -3.91 -11.57 19.49
CA GLU A 18 -4.39 -11.63 20.87
C GLU A 18 -5.79 -11.03 21.04
N SER A 19 -6.19 -10.09 20.18
CA SER A 19 -7.53 -9.48 20.22
C SER A 19 -8.69 -10.44 19.93
N GLY A 20 -8.41 -11.62 19.39
CA GLY A 20 -9.41 -12.65 19.06
C GLY A 20 -10.35 -12.30 17.91
N LYS A 21 -10.17 -11.14 17.25
CA LYS A 21 -10.94 -10.71 16.07
C LYS A 21 -10.02 -10.15 15.00
N LYS A 22 -10.15 -10.64 13.77
CA LYS A 22 -9.42 -10.09 12.61
C LYS A 22 -9.83 -8.63 12.36
N LYS A 23 -8.86 -7.73 12.52
CA LYS A 23 -8.98 -6.31 12.22
C LYS A 23 -9.03 -6.07 10.70
N ARG A 24 -9.64 -4.97 10.27
CA ARG A 24 -9.74 -4.61 8.85
C ARG A 24 -8.49 -3.86 8.39
N LEU A 25 -7.86 -4.32 7.32
CA LEU A 25 -6.67 -3.73 6.73
C LEU A 25 -6.92 -3.36 5.26
N LEU A 26 -6.68 -2.10 4.90
CA LEU A 26 -6.69 -1.64 3.51
C LEU A 26 -5.26 -1.59 2.96
N ILE A 27 -4.95 -2.38 1.93
CA ILE A 27 -3.60 -2.40 1.33
C ILE A 27 -3.62 -1.71 -0.02
N HIS A 28 -2.79 -0.68 -0.19
CA HIS A 28 -2.51 -0.11 -1.49
C HIS A 28 -1.78 -1.12 -2.40
N SER A 29 -2.30 -1.30 -3.61
CA SER A 29 -1.64 -1.97 -4.72
C SER A 29 -1.58 -1.07 -5.95
N CYS A 30 -0.47 -1.16 -6.69
CA CYS A 30 -0.25 -0.40 -7.92
C CYS A 30 0.09 -1.28 -9.13
N CYS A 31 0.24 -2.60 -8.93
CA CYS A 31 0.58 -3.61 -9.92
C CYS A 31 -0.06 -4.94 -9.49
N GLY A 32 -0.66 -5.69 -10.41
CA GLY A 32 -1.44 -6.89 -10.10
C GLY A 32 -0.74 -7.94 -9.22
N PRO A 33 0.34 -8.59 -9.68
CA PRO A 33 0.88 -9.77 -8.99
C PRO A 33 1.86 -9.46 -7.85
N CYS A 34 2.31 -8.21 -7.70
CA CYS A 34 3.38 -7.87 -6.74
C CYS A 34 2.95 -8.02 -5.27
N SER A 35 1.65 -8.18 -5.00
CA SER A 35 1.09 -8.29 -3.66
C SER A 35 0.80 -9.73 -3.22
N SER A 36 0.86 -10.74 -4.09
CA SER A 36 0.33 -12.09 -3.79
C SER A 36 0.90 -12.68 -2.50
N SER A 37 2.21 -12.61 -2.34
CA SER A 37 2.92 -13.21 -1.22
C SER A 37 2.73 -12.45 0.10
N VAL A 38 2.47 -11.15 0.02
CA VAL A 38 2.02 -10.33 1.16
C VAL A 38 0.64 -10.74 1.63
N LEU A 39 -0.28 -10.86 0.67
CA LEU A 39 -1.67 -11.17 0.96
C LEU A 39 -1.78 -12.55 1.58
N GLU A 40 -1.03 -13.53 1.06
CA GLU A 40 -0.94 -14.87 1.64
C GLU A 40 -0.45 -14.84 3.09
N TYR A 41 0.56 -14.03 3.41
CA TYR A 41 1.07 -13.93 4.79
C TYR A 41 0.09 -13.22 5.74
N LEU A 42 -0.58 -12.16 5.27
CA LEU A 42 -1.40 -11.31 6.13
C LEU A 42 -2.84 -11.75 6.28
N LYS A 43 -3.36 -12.59 5.37
CA LYS A 43 -4.75 -13.05 5.40
C LYS A 43 -5.12 -13.75 6.72
N ASP A 44 -4.14 -14.34 7.40
CA ASP A 44 -4.36 -15.05 8.67
C ASP A 44 -4.52 -14.10 9.86
N TYR A 45 -4.04 -12.86 9.74
CA TYR A 45 -4.09 -11.85 10.79
C TYR A 45 -5.24 -10.85 10.57
N PHE A 46 -5.52 -10.49 9.32
CA PHE A 46 -6.44 -9.39 8.98
C PHE A 46 -7.58 -9.83 8.06
N LYS A 47 -8.67 -9.05 8.07
CA LYS A 47 -9.61 -8.97 6.95
C LYS A 47 -9.08 -7.93 5.98
N ILE A 48 -8.72 -8.35 4.77
CA ILE A 48 -7.96 -7.52 3.85
C ILE A 48 -8.84 -7.09 2.69
N ASP A 49 -8.81 -5.79 2.37
CA ASP A 49 -9.22 -5.27 1.08
C ASP A 49 -8.05 -4.56 0.41
N ILE A 50 -8.09 -4.49 -0.91
CA ILE A 50 -7.05 -3.88 -1.74
C ILE A 50 -7.57 -2.57 -2.29
N TYR A 51 -6.81 -1.50 -2.09
CA TYR A 51 -7.01 -0.24 -2.79
C TYR A 51 -6.10 -0.19 -4.01
N TYR A 52 -6.67 -0.38 -5.20
CA TYR A 52 -5.93 -0.26 -6.45
C TYR A 52 -5.89 1.21 -6.87
N TYR A 53 -4.73 1.85 -6.75
CA TYR A 53 -4.56 3.25 -7.08
C TYR A 53 -3.14 3.59 -7.52
N ASN A 54 -3.00 4.04 -8.77
CA ASN A 54 -1.70 4.37 -9.35
C ASN A 54 -1.85 5.45 -10.43
N PRO A 55 -1.90 6.74 -10.05
CA PRO A 55 -2.12 7.84 -10.99
C PRO A 55 -0.88 8.11 -11.88
N ASN A 56 0.25 7.42 -11.65
CA ASN A 56 1.43 7.48 -12.53
C ASN A 56 1.28 6.59 -13.78
N ILE A 57 0.27 5.72 -13.85
CA ILE A 57 -0.04 5.01 -15.09
C ILE A 57 -0.88 5.95 -15.96
N THR A 58 -0.25 6.58 -16.94
CA THR A 58 -0.87 7.66 -17.72
C THR A 58 -1.70 7.16 -18.90
N PHE A 59 -1.57 5.88 -19.25
CA PHE A 59 -2.41 5.23 -20.24
C PHE A 59 -3.53 4.45 -19.55
N ASP A 60 -4.77 4.78 -19.87
CA ASP A 60 -5.96 4.21 -19.27
C ASP A 60 -6.04 2.69 -19.47
N TYR A 61 -5.79 2.21 -20.69
CA TYR A 61 -5.81 0.78 -21.01
C TYR A 61 -4.83 -0.02 -20.12
N GLU A 62 -3.67 0.55 -19.79
CA GLU A 62 -2.68 -0.10 -18.93
C GLU A 62 -3.15 -0.14 -17.47
N TYR A 63 -3.77 0.94 -16.99
CA TYR A 63 -4.33 1.01 -15.64
C TYR A 63 -5.42 -0.04 -15.45
N TRP A 64 -6.36 -0.11 -16.39
CA TRP A 64 -7.47 -1.06 -16.36
C TRP A 64 -7.00 -2.50 -16.50
N ALA A 65 -6.03 -2.78 -17.38
CA ALA A 65 -5.48 -4.12 -17.54
C ALA A 65 -4.80 -4.62 -16.26
N ARG A 66 -3.97 -3.79 -15.62
CA ARG A 66 -3.29 -4.15 -14.36
C ARG A 66 -4.27 -4.31 -13.19
N MET A 67 -5.34 -3.52 -13.14
CA MET A 67 -6.41 -3.71 -12.16
C MET A 67 -7.18 -5.01 -12.39
N ALA A 68 -7.46 -5.35 -13.65
CA ALA A 68 -8.12 -6.60 -14.01
C ALA A 68 -7.25 -7.81 -13.61
N GLU A 69 -5.94 -7.75 -13.84
CA GLU A 69 -5.00 -8.77 -13.34
C GLU A 69 -5.04 -8.93 -11.82
N GLN A 70 -5.11 -7.82 -11.06
CA GLN A 70 -5.24 -7.86 -9.60
C GLN A 70 -6.50 -8.64 -9.19
N LYS A 71 -7.64 -8.34 -9.81
CA LYS A 71 -8.92 -9.02 -9.56
C LYS A 71 -8.87 -10.50 -9.93
N GLU A 72 -8.28 -10.82 -11.08
CA GLU A 72 -8.12 -12.19 -11.54
C GLU A 72 -7.20 -13.02 -10.62
N MET A 73 -6.12 -12.42 -10.13
CA MET A 73 -5.22 -13.05 -9.17
C MET A 73 -5.96 -13.44 -7.87
N LEU A 74 -6.76 -12.55 -7.29
CA LEU A 74 -7.53 -12.87 -6.08
C LEU A 74 -8.52 -14.02 -6.31
N LYS A 75 -9.18 -14.02 -7.48
CA LYS A 75 -10.08 -15.10 -7.87
C LYS A 75 -9.36 -16.44 -7.99
N LYS A 76 -8.16 -16.45 -8.59
CA LYS A 76 -7.34 -17.67 -8.74
C LYS A 76 -6.84 -18.22 -7.40
N LEU A 77 -6.54 -17.33 -6.46
CA LEU A 77 -6.07 -17.70 -5.11
C LEU A 77 -7.21 -18.02 -4.13
N ASP A 78 -8.47 -17.87 -4.56
CA ASP A 78 -9.66 -18.07 -3.73
C ASP A 78 -9.64 -17.23 -2.44
N TYR A 79 -9.19 -15.98 -2.55
CA TYR A 79 -9.16 -15.05 -1.42
C TYR A 79 -10.45 -14.23 -1.36
N ASP A 80 -11.07 -14.22 -0.17
CA ASP A 80 -12.17 -13.32 0.18
C ASP A 80 -11.63 -11.91 0.49
N MET A 81 -11.27 -11.18 -0.58
CA MET A 81 -10.71 -9.82 -0.52
C MET A 81 -11.30 -8.98 -1.65
N ASN A 82 -11.73 -7.74 -1.35
CA ASN A 82 -12.25 -6.85 -2.39
C ASN A 82 -11.15 -6.02 -3.03
N VAL A 83 -11.30 -5.71 -4.32
CA VAL A 83 -10.49 -4.68 -5.00
C VAL A 83 -11.32 -3.41 -5.13
N ILE A 84 -10.99 -2.42 -4.32
CA ILE A 84 -11.54 -1.07 -4.34
C ILE A 84 -10.72 -0.26 -5.34
N GLU A 85 -11.40 0.33 -6.30
CA GLU A 85 -10.81 1.15 -7.33
C GLU A 85 -10.63 2.59 -6.84
N GLY A 86 -9.42 3.13 -6.96
CA GLY A 86 -9.15 4.55 -6.80
C GLY A 86 -9.52 5.33 -8.05
N VAL A 87 -9.85 6.61 -7.86
CA VAL A 87 -10.21 7.52 -8.95
C VAL A 87 -9.06 7.62 -9.95
N TYR A 88 -9.32 7.33 -11.22
CA TYR A 88 -8.33 7.44 -12.28
C TYR A 88 -8.29 8.87 -12.84
N ASN A 89 -7.44 9.73 -12.29
CA ASN A 89 -7.20 11.08 -12.82
C ASN A 89 -5.71 11.46 -12.83
N PRO A 90 -4.89 10.90 -13.76
CA PRO A 90 -3.44 11.17 -13.80
C PRO A 90 -3.06 12.65 -13.91
N LYS A 91 -3.94 13.48 -14.48
CA LYS A 91 -3.69 14.92 -14.65
C LYS A 91 -3.58 15.62 -13.30
N GLU A 92 -4.64 15.55 -12.51
CA GLU A 92 -4.71 16.22 -11.20
C GLU A 92 -3.93 15.44 -10.14
N ASP A 93 -4.03 14.11 -10.16
CA ASP A 93 -3.47 13.29 -9.10
C ASP A 93 -1.98 13.04 -9.22
N PHE A 94 -1.39 13.22 -10.40
CA PHE A 94 0.03 12.97 -10.62
C PHE A 94 0.75 14.15 -11.28
N PHE A 95 0.36 14.57 -12.48
CA PHE A 95 1.12 15.59 -13.23
C PHE A 95 1.22 16.92 -12.48
N GLU A 96 0.15 17.39 -11.85
CA GLU A 96 0.18 18.63 -11.07
C GLU A 96 1.11 18.52 -9.86
N LYS A 97 1.15 17.36 -9.21
CA LYS A 97 1.92 17.10 -7.98
C LYS A 97 3.40 16.79 -8.22
N ILE A 98 3.78 16.47 -9.46
CA ILE A 98 5.18 16.25 -9.85
C ILE A 98 5.75 17.37 -10.72
N LYS A 99 5.01 18.45 -10.93
CA LYS A 99 5.46 19.60 -11.72
C LYS A 99 6.76 20.18 -11.16
N GLY A 100 7.78 20.32 -12.01
CA GLY A 100 9.13 20.75 -11.61
C GLY A 100 10.04 19.63 -11.11
N LEU A 101 9.55 18.38 -11.02
CA LEU A 101 10.32 17.19 -10.63
C LEU A 101 10.53 16.21 -11.81
N GLU A 102 10.25 16.64 -13.05
CA GLU A 102 10.21 15.75 -14.22
C GLU A 102 11.57 15.12 -14.52
N ASN A 103 12.65 15.86 -14.24
CA ASN A 103 14.04 15.45 -14.51
C ASN A 103 14.74 14.81 -13.30
N GLU A 104 14.04 14.62 -12.18
CA GLU A 104 14.58 13.94 -11.01
C GLU A 104 14.92 12.47 -11.34
N LYS A 105 16.05 12.00 -10.81
CA LYS A 105 16.47 10.60 -10.97
C LYS A 105 15.55 9.66 -10.19
N GLU A 106 15.46 8.40 -10.61
CA GLU A 106 14.79 7.35 -9.84
C GLU A 106 15.38 7.28 -8.43
N GLY A 107 14.50 7.18 -7.42
CA GLY A 107 14.85 7.27 -6.00
C GLY A 107 14.92 8.69 -5.44
N GLY A 108 14.83 9.73 -6.29
CA GLY A 108 14.84 11.15 -5.90
C GLY A 108 13.47 11.70 -5.49
N GLN A 109 13.31 13.03 -5.56
CA GLN A 109 12.13 13.72 -5.01
C GLN A 109 10.83 13.37 -5.75
N ARG A 110 10.89 13.11 -7.05
CA ARG A 110 9.73 12.63 -7.81
C ARG A 110 9.18 11.31 -7.24
N CYS A 111 10.06 10.40 -6.82
CA CYS A 111 9.64 9.15 -6.20
C CYS A 111 8.98 9.39 -4.84
N TYR A 112 9.50 10.31 -4.03
CA TYR A 112 8.87 10.71 -2.77
C TYR A 112 7.43 11.21 -3.01
N SER A 113 7.26 12.17 -3.91
CA SER A 113 5.93 12.71 -4.27
C SER A 113 4.99 11.60 -4.74
N CYS A 114 5.47 10.71 -5.62
CA CYS A 114 4.70 9.57 -6.10
C CYS A 114 4.23 8.62 -4.99
N TYR A 115 5.08 8.36 -3.97
CA TYR A 115 4.69 7.55 -2.81
C TYR A 115 3.70 8.29 -1.91
N ASP A 116 3.91 9.58 -1.68
CA ASP A 116 3.07 10.42 -0.82
C ASP A 116 1.63 10.47 -1.33
N ILE A 117 1.46 10.61 -2.65
CA ILE A 117 0.16 10.58 -3.32
C ILE A 117 -0.56 9.25 -3.06
N ARG A 118 0.12 8.14 -3.29
CA ARG A 118 -0.49 6.80 -3.21
C ARG A 118 -0.82 6.42 -1.78
N ILE A 119 0.13 6.62 -0.87
CA ILE A 119 -0.02 6.28 0.55
C ILE A 119 -1.05 7.22 1.19
N GLY A 120 -1.03 8.51 0.85
CA GLY A 120 -1.96 9.51 1.35
C GLY A 120 -3.41 9.21 0.97
N GLU A 121 -3.69 8.94 -0.32
CA GLU A 121 -5.04 8.58 -0.76
C GLU A 121 -5.52 7.26 -0.13
N THR A 122 -4.62 6.30 0.07
CA THR A 122 -4.96 5.04 0.75
C THR A 122 -5.31 5.27 2.22
N ALA A 123 -4.53 6.10 2.93
CA ALA A 123 -4.79 6.45 4.31
C ALA A 123 -6.15 7.17 4.44
N LYS A 124 -6.42 8.14 3.55
CA LYS A 124 -7.69 8.85 3.47
C LYS A 124 -8.86 7.88 3.26
N LYS A 125 -8.75 6.99 2.27
CA LYS A 125 -9.76 5.97 1.97
C LYS A 125 -10.02 5.03 3.14
N ALA A 126 -8.95 4.56 3.78
CA ALA A 126 -9.03 3.70 4.96
C ALA A 126 -9.79 4.38 6.10
N LYS A 127 -9.54 5.67 6.33
CA LYS A 127 -10.26 6.47 7.33
C LYS A 127 -11.72 6.68 6.98
N GLU A 128 -12.03 7.03 5.74
CA GLU A 128 -13.39 7.25 5.25
C GLU A 128 -14.27 6.00 5.38
N GLU A 129 -13.69 4.81 5.16
CA GLU A 129 -14.42 3.53 5.17
C GLU A 129 -14.26 2.74 6.49
N GLY A 130 -13.61 3.33 7.50
CA GLY A 130 -13.49 2.76 8.85
C GLY A 130 -12.65 1.48 8.92
N TYR A 131 -11.52 1.44 8.20
CA TYR A 131 -10.51 0.39 8.35
C TYR A 131 -9.65 0.62 9.59
N ASP A 132 -9.32 -0.44 10.32
CA ASP A 132 -8.46 -0.35 11.50
C ASP A 132 -7.01 0.00 11.13
N PHE A 133 -6.55 -0.49 9.96
CA PHE A 133 -5.20 -0.34 9.45
C PHE A 133 -5.18 0.02 7.96
N PHE A 134 -4.11 0.68 7.52
CA PHE A 134 -3.76 0.82 6.11
C PHE A 134 -2.29 0.51 5.86
N SER A 135 -1.95 0.18 4.61
CA SER A 135 -0.56 -0.08 4.19
C SER A 135 -0.36 0.00 2.68
N THR A 136 0.84 -0.38 2.23
CA THR A 136 1.24 -0.36 0.83
C THR A 136 2.20 -1.48 0.47
N VAL A 137 2.03 -2.06 -0.72
CA VAL A 137 2.97 -3.06 -1.26
C VAL A 137 4.24 -2.44 -1.87
N LEU A 138 4.38 -1.12 -1.86
CA LEU A 138 5.55 -0.43 -2.43
C LEU A 138 6.87 -0.86 -1.78
N SER A 139 6.86 -1.27 -0.51
CA SER A 139 8.05 -1.66 0.26
C SER A 139 8.68 -2.98 -0.18
N ILE A 140 7.98 -3.79 -0.98
CA ILE A 140 8.47 -5.09 -1.45
C ILE A 140 9.54 -4.91 -2.52
N SER A 141 9.43 -3.85 -3.33
CA SER A 141 10.32 -3.64 -4.46
C SER A 141 11.70 -3.17 -3.99
N PRO A 142 12.80 -3.89 -4.31
CA PRO A 142 14.15 -3.49 -3.94
C PRO A 142 14.59 -2.16 -4.58
N MET A 143 13.91 -1.77 -5.66
CA MET A 143 14.17 -0.51 -6.36
C MET A 143 13.58 0.72 -5.65
N LYS A 144 12.72 0.52 -4.63
CA LYS A 144 11.99 1.62 -3.99
C LYS A 144 12.68 2.04 -2.69
N ASN A 145 12.69 3.36 -2.45
CA ASN A 145 13.28 3.92 -1.25
C ASN A 145 12.37 3.68 -0.05
N VAL A 146 12.68 2.65 0.73
CA VAL A 146 11.84 2.24 1.86
C VAL A 146 11.83 3.25 3.00
N ASN A 147 12.87 4.06 3.15
CA ASN A 147 12.89 5.10 4.17
C ASN A 147 11.83 6.16 3.87
N TYR A 148 11.66 6.56 2.60
CA TYR A 148 10.60 7.47 2.18
C TYR A 148 9.22 6.87 2.41
N ILE A 149 9.02 5.61 2.02
CA ILE A 149 7.74 4.91 2.22
C ILE A 149 7.36 4.89 3.70
N ASN A 150 8.30 4.55 4.57
CA ASN A 150 8.06 4.47 6.01
C ASN A 150 7.81 5.85 6.62
N GLU A 151 8.60 6.86 6.24
CA GLU A 151 8.40 8.25 6.68
C GLU A 151 7.02 8.78 6.30
N ILE A 152 6.60 8.58 5.05
CA ILE A 152 5.31 9.01 4.53
C ILE A 152 4.17 8.29 5.26
N GLY A 153 4.32 6.99 5.48
CA GLY A 153 3.38 6.21 6.29
C GLY A 153 3.18 6.77 7.69
N GLU A 154 4.28 7.05 8.39
CA GLU A 154 4.28 7.67 9.72
C GLU A 154 3.72 9.11 9.71
N LYS A 155 3.89 9.85 8.61
CA LYS A 155 3.25 11.16 8.43
C LYS A 155 1.72 11.04 8.43
N TYR A 156 1.15 10.06 7.73
CA TYR A 156 -0.30 9.86 7.67
C TYR A 156 -0.89 9.20 8.92
N LEU A 157 -0.06 8.53 9.73
CA LEU A 157 -0.43 8.05 11.06
C LEU A 157 -0.81 9.14 12.05
N LYS A 158 0.02 10.20 12.14
CA LYS A 158 -0.05 11.19 13.23
C LYS A 158 -1.37 11.98 13.28
N ASN A 159 -2.16 11.93 12.22
CA ASN A 159 -3.43 12.66 12.07
C ASN A 159 -4.67 11.74 12.05
N MET A 160 -4.48 10.47 12.42
CA MET A 160 -5.51 9.44 12.34
C MET A 160 -5.62 8.66 13.66
N THR A 161 -6.84 8.29 14.02
CA THR A 161 -7.16 7.41 15.17
C THR A 161 -6.78 5.93 14.92
N PHE A 162 -5.99 5.66 13.88
CA PHE A 162 -5.72 4.32 13.33
C PHE A 162 -4.26 3.91 13.53
N HIS A 163 -4.03 2.60 13.59
CA HIS A 163 -2.70 2.00 13.65
C HIS A 163 -2.23 1.73 12.21
N PHE A 164 -0.96 1.99 11.89
CA PHE A 164 -0.43 1.85 10.53
C PHE A 164 0.43 0.63 10.44
N TYR A 165 0.15 -0.13 9.39
CA TYR A 165 0.86 -1.35 9.11
C TYR A 165 2.07 -1.01 8.25
N LEU A 166 3.25 -1.28 8.82
CA LEU A 166 4.50 -0.79 8.32
C LEU A 166 5.35 -1.96 7.81
N GLN A 167 5.77 -1.81 6.56
CA GLN A 167 6.78 -2.61 5.86
C GLN A 167 6.48 -4.12 5.76
N ILE A 168 5.96 -4.51 4.60
CA ILE A 168 6.04 -5.91 4.19
C ILE A 168 7.44 -6.14 3.64
N LEU A 169 8.34 -6.69 4.45
CA LEU A 169 9.69 -7.04 4.04
C LEU A 169 9.72 -8.38 3.33
N LYS A 170 10.36 -8.39 2.15
CA LYS A 170 10.63 -9.59 1.35
C LYS A 170 11.32 -10.72 2.14
N ARG A 171 12.16 -10.37 3.14
CA ARG A 171 12.92 -11.34 3.97
C ARG A 171 12.06 -12.34 4.76
N LYS A 172 10.78 -12.04 5.00
CA LYS A 172 9.85 -12.96 5.69
C LYS A 172 8.88 -13.68 4.75
N ILE A 173 8.99 -13.40 3.46
CA ILE A 173 8.07 -13.88 2.41
C ILE A 173 8.78 -14.86 1.47
N ASP A 174 10.08 -15.10 1.69
CA ASP A 174 10.78 -16.22 1.09
C ASP A 174 10.25 -17.50 1.76
N ILE A 175 9.21 -18.08 1.16
CA ILE A 175 8.77 -19.48 1.34
C ILE A 175 9.79 -20.38 0.61
#